data_AF-A0A6A5FP01-F1
#
_entry.id   AF-A0A6A5FP01-F1
#
_cell.length_a   1.000
_cell.length_b   1.000
_cell.length_c   1.000
_cell.angle_alpha   90.00
_cell.angle_beta   90.00
_cell.angle_gamma   90.00
#
_symmetry.space_group_name_H-M   'P 1'
#
loop_
_entity.id
_entity.type
_entity.pdbx_description
1 polymer ?
#
loop_
_entity_poly.entity_id
_entity_poly.type
_entity_poly.pdbx_seq_one_letter_code
_entity_poly.pdbx_strand_id
1 'polypeptide(L)'
;MAVFNFYSVGCVLLLITLTWRTSTGLPLHTLSAENCGDSFKKLLDNVRDLLRLKSDVLCHGIASDTMEVRSKPDTALACAPSLTQNSGCMMQRNSSFNESECLMNIMEDLAHYDAAIKSYINSPLRSPEEKDALRPTLGIIQSLRKNCSLMPNGVSNSSEEDAAQMWGSDTFSNRQKMCKKMRGFHVRTITINRAICYISSGEHRK
;
A
#
# COMPACT_ATOMS: atom_id res chain seq x y z
N MET A 1 21.66 -52.65 -24.11
CA MET A 1 20.48 -51.75 -24.18
C MET A 1 20.54 -50.75 -23.02
N ALA A 2 21.40 -49.72 -23.11
CA ALA A 2 21.56 -48.70 -22.06
C ALA A 2 21.72 -47.27 -22.64
N VAL A 3 21.38 -47.08 -23.92
CA VAL A 3 21.58 -45.79 -24.62
C VAL A 3 20.28 -44.96 -24.67
N PHE A 4 19.11 -45.59 -24.48
CA PHE A 4 17.81 -44.92 -24.63
C PHE A 4 17.36 -44.10 -23.40
N ASN A 5 17.91 -44.37 -22.20
CA ASN A 5 17.50 -43.69 -20.97
C ASN A 5 18.19 -42.33 -20.73
N PHE A 6 19.33 -42.06 -21.37
CA PHE A 6 20.03 -40.78 -21.17
C PHE A 6 19.42 -39.62 -21.96
N TYR A 7 18.83 -39.89 -23.12
CA TYR A 7 18.17 -38.85 -23.93
C TYR A 7 16.88 -38.32 -23.27
N SER A 8 16.15 -39.18 -22.54
CA SER A 8 14.92 -38.79 -21.85
C SER A 8 15.19 -37.84 -20.68
N VAL A 9 16.30 -38.03 -19.94
CA VAL A 9 16.64 -37.18 -18.77
C VAL A 9 17.19 -35.83 -19.22
N GLY A 10 17.96 -35.80 -20.32
CA GLY A 10 18.48 -34.57 -20.91
C GLY A 10 17.38 -33.63 -21.42
N CYS A 11 16.35 -34.17 -22.08
CA CYS A 11 15.21 -33.38 -22.56
C CYS A 11 14.34 -32.82 -21.42
N VAL A 12 14.18 -33.54 -20.31
CA VAL A 12 13.41 -33.07 -19.15
C VAL A 12 14.15 -31.93 -18.43
N LEU A 13 15.48 -32.02 -18.28
CA LEU A 13 16.30 -30.95 -17.69
C LEU A 13 16.30 -29.66 -18.53
N LEU A 14 16.30 -29.78 -19.86
CA LEU A 14 16.20 -28.64 -20.79
C LEU A 14 14.84 -27.93 -20.73
N LEU A 15 13.75 -28.66 -20.48
CA LEU A 15 12.42 -28.06 -20.34
C LEU A 15 12.24 -27.30 -19.01
N ILE A 16 12.92 -27.73 -17.94
CA ILE A 16 12.86 -27.06 -16.63
C ILE A 16 13.59 -25.71 -16.67
N THR A 17 14.72 -25.59 -17.38
CA THR A 17 15.47 -24.33 -17.47
C THR A 17 14.81 -23.30 -18.40
N LEU A 18 14.01 -23.73 -19.37
CA LEU A 18 13.25 -22.84 -20.27
C LEU A 18 12.05 -22.14 -19.58
N THR A 19 11.66 -22.58 -18.39
CA THR A 19 10.56 -21.96 -17.61
C THR A 19 11.01 -20.86 -16.66
N TRP A 20 12.31 -20.59 -16.55
CA TRP A 20 12.82 -19.39 -15.89
C TRP A 20 12.63 -18.17 -16.79
N ARG A 21 11.40 -17.68 -16.86
CA ARG A 21 11.17 -16.28 -17.22
C ARG A 21 11.67 -15.43 -16.07
N THR A 22 12.87 -14.90 -16.21
CA THR A 22 13.29 -13.75 -15.42
C THR A 22 12.32 -12.62 -15.70
N SER A 23 11.47 -12.29 -14.74
CA SER A 23 10.69 -11.06 -14.76
C SER A 23 11.68 -9.90 -14.66
N THR A 24 12.21 -9.45 -15.79
CA THR A 24 13.02 -8.24 -15.83
C THR A 24 12.08 -7.05 -15.70
N GLY A 25 12.11 -6.38 -14.56
CA GLY A 25 11.49 -5.07 -14.43
C GLY A 25 12.17 -4.13 -15.42
N LEU A 26 11.43 -3.65 -16.42
CA LEU A 26 11.92 -2.59 -17.31
C LEU A 26 12.04 -1.28 -16.51
N PRO A 27 13.02 -0.42 -16.84
CA PRO A 27 13.05 0.94 -16.32
C PRO A 27 11.76 1.66 -16.73
N LEU A 28 11.09 2.22 -15.73
CA LEU A 28 9.82 2.94 -15.87
C LEU A 28 10.03 4.26 -16.62
N HIS A 29 9.18 4.54 -17.60
CA HIS A 29 8.98 5.90 -18.07
C HIS A 29 8.29 6.70 -16.96
N THR A 30 8.83 7.88 -16.66
CA THR A 30 8.28 8.77 -15.65
C THR A 30 7.01 9.43 -16.21
N LEU A 31 5.90 9.30 -15.48
CA LEU A 31 4.77 10.21 -15.69
C LEU A 31 5.25 11.62 -15.31
N SER A 32 5.11 12.55 -16.25
CA SER A 32 5.38 13.97 -16.00
C SER A 32 4.29 14.54 -15.07
N ALA A 33 4.57 14.40 -13.77
CA ALA A 33 4.14 15.20 -12.63
C ALA A 33 5.24 14.98 -11.57
N GLU A 34 6.37 15.65 -11.76
CA GLU A 34 7.67 15.37 -11.14
C GLU A 34 7.54 15.10 -9.63
N ASN A 35 7.91 13.88 -9.20
CA ASN A 35 8.12 13.42 -7.81
C ASN A 35 6.96 12.74 -7.04
N CYS A 36 5.78 12.51 -7.63
CA CYS A 36 4.73 11.78 -6.91
C CYS A 36 5.08 10.31 -6.64
N GLY A 37 5.64 9.60 -7.62
CA GLY A 37 6.10 8.21 -7.46
C GLY A 37 7.12 8.04 -6.32
N ASP A 38 8.12 8.92 -6.26
CA ASP A 38 9.12 8.92 -5.19
C ASP A 38 8.51 9.24 -3.83
N SER A 39 7.52 10.14 -3.78
CA SER A 39 6.79 10.46 -2.55
C SER A 39 5.97 9.28 -2.03
N PHE A 40 5.35 8.49 -2.92
CA PHE A 40 4.65 7.25 -2.54
C PHE A 40 5.62 6.17 -2.07
N LYS A 41 6.79 6.05 -2.69
CA LYS A 41 7.86 5.17 -2.22
C LYS A 41 8.35 5.58 -0.83
N LYS A 42 8.60 6.87 -0.64
CA LYS A 42 8.98 7.44 0.65
C LYS A 42 7.93 7.17 1.73
N LEU A 43 6.64 7.23 1.39
CA LEU A 43 5.56 6.86 2.31
C LEU A 43 5.65 5.39 2.73
N LEU A 44 5.83 4.47 1.78
CA LEU A 44 5.97 3.03 2.07
C LEU A 44 7.17 2.77 2.98
N ASP A 45 8.33 3.36 2.68
CA ASP A 45 9.53 3.18 3.48
C ASP A 45 9.35 3.77 4.89
N ASN A 46 8.74 4.95 5.04
CA ASN A 46 8.48 5.54 6.36
C ASN A 46 7.51 4.70 7.20
N VAL A 47 6.45 4.15 6.60
CA VAL A 47 5.51 3.27 7.31
C VAL A 47 6.19 1.96 7.70
N ARG A 48 7.05 1.41 6.84
CA ARG A 48 7.88 0.23 7.15
C ARG A 48 8.80 0.52 8.34
N ASP A 49 9.52 1.63 8.31
CA ASP A 49 10.47 2.00 9.34
C ASP A 49 9.78 2.31 10.67
N LEU A 50 8.61 2.95 10.64
CA LEU A 50 7.76 3.12 11.83
C LEU A 50 7.43 1.78 12.48
N LEU A 51 7.04 0.78 11.70
CA LEU A 51 6.65 -0.53 12.19
C LEU A 51 7.81 -1.46 12.55
N ARG A 52 9.04 -1.15 12.10
CA ARG A 52 10.23 -1.96 12.41
C ARG A 52 11.11 -1.32 13.47
N LEU A 53 11.48 -0.06 13.25
CA LEU A 53 12.46 0.67 14.07
C LEU A 53 11.81 1.41 15.23
N LYS A 54 10.53 1.78 15.12
CA LYS A 54 9.76 2.47 16.18
C LYS A 54 8.60 1.63 16.70
N SER A 55 8.67 0.32 16.52
CA SER A 55 7.67 -0.63 17.01
C SER A 55 7.60 -0.63 18.53
N ASP A 56 8.71 -0.34 19.20
CA ASP A 56 8.85 -0.18 20.64
C ASP A 56 8.15 1.09 21.18
N VAL A 57 7.83 2.05 20.32
CA VAL A 57 7.04 3.22 20.68
C VAL A 57 5.55 2.98 20.46
N LEU A 58 5.17 2.56 19.25
CA LEU A 58 3.77 2.49 18.83
C LEU A 58 3.11 1.13 19.09
N CYS A 59 3.87 0.05 19.04
CA CYS A 59 3.37 -1.33 19.09
C CYS A 59 3.92 -2.12 20.31
N HIS A 60 4.58 -1.45 21.26
CA HIS A 60 5.17 -2.11 22.41
C HIS A 60 4.12 -2.74 23.33
N GLY A 61 4.39 -3.98 23.72
CA GLY A 61 3.46 -4.79 24.52
C GLY A 61 2.21 -5.25 23.75
N ILE A 62 2.12 -5.01 22.44
CA ILE A 62 0.99 -5.44 21.61
C ILE A 62 1.40 -6.70 20.83
N ALA A 63 1.09 -7.86 21.42
CA ALA A 63 1.48 -9.17 20.88
C ALA A 63 0.67 -9.60 19.64
N SER A 64 -0.54 -9.07 19.47
CA SER A 64 -1.40 -9.34 18.32
C SER A 64 -0.66 -8.97 17.04
N ASP A 65 -0.65 -9.82 16.02
CA ASP A 65 -0.13 -9.56 14.66
C ASP A 65 -1.20 -8.97 13.71
N THR A 66 -2.47 -9.04 14.14
CA THR A 66 -3.65 -8.51 13.44
C THR A 66 -3.45 -7.09 12.91
N MET A 67 -4.02 -6.83 11.74
CA MET A 67 -4.10 -5.50 11.15
C MET A 67 -5.56 -5.07 10.98
N GLU A 68 -5.79 -3.76 10.97
CA GLU A 68 -7.09 -3.19 10.62
C GLU A 68 -6.95 -2.44 9.30
N VAL A 69 -7.43 -3.05 8.23
CA VAL A 69 -7.48 -2.44 6.89
C VAL A 69 -8.90 -1.93 6.67
N ARG A 70 -9.04 -0.63 6.37
CA ARG A 70 -10.35 -0.07 5.99
C ARG A 70 -10.85 -0.77 4.73
N SER A 71 -12.10 -1.22 4.78
CA SER A 71 -12.76 -1.94 3.68
C SER A 71 -13.27 -1.03 2.56
N LYS A 72 -13.39 0.28 2.82
CA LYS A 72 -13.75 1.30 1.83
C LYS A 72 -12.73 2.44 1.83
N PRO A 73 -12.30 2.94 0.68
CA PRO A 73 -12.61 2.43 -0.66
C PRO A 73 -12.00 1.05 -0.94
N ASP A 74 -12.52 0.33 -1.94
CA ASP A 74 -11.94 -0.95 -2.38
C ASP A 74 -10.76 -0.70 -3.34
N THR A 75 -9.72 -0.03 -2.82
CA THR A 75 -8.50 0.32 -3.57
C THR A 75 -7.82 -0.90 -4.17
N ALA A 76 -7.88 -2.05 -3.49
CA ALA A 76 -7.28 -3.27 -3.98
C ALA A 76 -7.97 -3.77 -5.26
N LEU A 77 -9.30 -3.67 -5.32
CA LEU A 77 -10.07 -4.04 -6.51
C LEU A 77 -9.95 -3.01 -7.64
N ALA A 78 -10.10 -1.72 -7.32
CA ALA A 78 -10.06 -0.64 -8.31
C ALA A 78 -8.68 -0.50 -8.98
N CYS A 79 -7.61 -0.78 -8.22
CA CYS A 79 -6.24 -0.76 -8.74
C CYS A 79 -5.75 -2.15 -9.21
N ALA A 80 -6.63 -3.16 -9.25
CA ALA A 80 -6.24 -4.45 -9.78
C ALA A 80 -6.00 -4.34 -11.30
N PRO A 81 -4.90 -4.90 -11.83
CA PRO A 81 -4.65 -4.90 -13.26
C PRO A 81 -5.76 -5.67 -13.98
N SER A 82 -6.05 -5.26 -15.22
CA SER A 82 -6.99 -5.98 -16.08
C SER A 82 -6.53 -7.42 -16.25
N LEU A 83 -7.46 -8.37 -16.08
CA LEU A 83 -7.18 -9.79 -16.25
C LEU A 83 -6.77 -10.06 -17.70
N THR A 84 -5.49 -10.36 -17.90
CA THR A 84 -5.05 -11.10 -19.09
C THR A 84 -5.26 -12.59 -18.80
N GLN A 85 -5.63 -13.38 -19.80
CA GLN A 85 -6.00 -14.80 -19.66
C GLN A 85 -4.92 -15.71 -19.02
N ASN A 86 -3.74 -15.16 -18.67
CA ASN A 86 -2.58 -15.89 -18.16
C ASN A 86 -2.16 -15.52 -16.71
N SER A 87 -2.96 -14.77 -15.94
CA SER A 87 -2.63 -14.55 -14.52
C SER A 87 -2.97 -15.81 -13.69
N GLY A 88 -1.94 -16.57 -13.31
CA GLY A 88 -2.06 -17.80 -12.51
C GLY A 88 -2.56 -17.64 -11.06
N CYS A 89 -3.13 -16.49 -10.69
CA CYS A 89 -3.66 -16.24 -9.36
C CYS A 89 -5.15 -16.62 -9.30
N MET A 90 -5.46 -17.74 -8.64
CA MET A 90 -6.77 -18.41 -8.60
C MET A 90 -7.97 -17.62 -8.02
N MET A 91 -7.84 -16.36 -7.60
CA MET A 91 -8.94 -15.62 -6.93
C MET A 91 -9.07 -14.14 -7.30
N GLN A 92 -8.54 -13.73 -8.45
CA GLN A 92 -8.66 -12.33 -8.85
C GLN A 92 -10.07 -12.08 -9.42
N ARG A 93 -10.88 -11.29 -8.70
CA ARG A 93 -12.21 -10.86 -9.17
C ARG A 93 -12.06 -10.18 -10.52
N ASN A 94 -13.02 -10.39 -11.43
CA ASN A 94 -13.09 -9.68 -12.69
C ASN A 94 -13.09 -8.17 -12.42
N SER A 95 -11.97 -7.51 -12.70
CA SER A 95 -11.80 -6.06 -12.58
C SER A 95 -11.29 -5.56 -13.93
N SER A 96 -12.00 -4.58 -14.49
CA SER A 96 -11.47 -3.73 -15.55
C SER A 96 -10.71 -2.60 -14.87
N PHE A 97 -9.41 -2.52 -15.07
CA PHE A 97 -8.60 -1.46 -14.49
C PHE A 97 -9.14 -0.08 -14.91
N ASN A 98 -9.39 0.79 -13.94
CA ASN A 98 -9.82 2.16 -14.16
C ASN A 98 -8.84 3.11 -13.45
N GLU A 99 -8.02 3.82 -14.23
CA GLU A 99 -6.98 4.71 -13.71
C GLU A 99 -7.57 5.78 -12.78
N SER A 100 -8.67 6.42 -13.19
CA SER A 100 -9.31 7.49 -12.40
C SER A 100 -9.87 6.96 -11.08
N GLU A 101 -10.53 5.79 -11.10
CA GLU A 101 -11.11 5.19 -9.89
C GLU A 101 -10.01 4.71 -8.93
N CYS A 102 -8.96 4.09 -9.46
CA CYS A 102 -7.80 3.69 -8.66
C CYS A 102 -7.16 4.90 -7.96
N LEU A 103 -6.86 5.97 -8.72
CA LEU A 103 -6.27 7.19 -8.17
C LEU A 103 -7.18 7.86 -7.14
N MET A 104 -8.49 7.86 -7.39
CA MET A 104 -9.49 8.37 -6.44
C MET A 104 -9.46 7.60 -5.11
N ASN A 105 -9.51 6.27 -5.19
CA ASN A 105 -9.49 5.41 -4.01
C ASN A 105 -8.17 5.54 -3.22
N ILE A 106 -7.03 5.72 -3.91
CA ILE A 106 -5.74 6.02 -3.27
C ILE A 106 -5.82 7.32 -2.46
N MET A 107 -6.39 8.38 -3.01
CA MET A 107 -6.48 9.68 -2.34
C MET A 107 -7.46 9.65 -1.15
N GLU A 108 -8.53 8.87 -1.24
CA GLU A 108 -9.43 8.60 -0.12
C GLU A 108 -8.76 7.80 1.00
N ASP A 109 -7.98 6.77 0.67
CA ASP A 109 -7.15 6.06 1.66
C ASP A 109 -6.20 7.04 2.37
N LEU A 110 -5.48 7.88 1.63
CA LEU A 110 -4.59 8.88 2.21
C LEU A 110 -5.33 9.86 3.12
N ALA A 111 -6.51 10.32 2.73
CA ALA A 111 -7.33 11.21 3.54
C ALA A 111 -7.77 10.54 4.86
N HIS A 112 -8.16 9.27 4.80
CA HIS A 112 -8.51 8.51 5.99
C HIS A 112 -7.34 8.40 6.97
N TYR A 113 -6.14 8.04 6.49
CA TYR A 113 -4.98 7.89 7.36
C TYR A 113 -4.45 9.25 7.87
N ASP A 114 -4.55 10.32 7.10
CA ASP A 114 -4.28 11.69 7.58
C ASP A 114 -5.20 12.04 8.76
N ALA A 115 -6.51 11.86 8.59
CA ALA A 115 -7.50 12.16 9.63
C ALA A 115 -7.30 11.28 10.88
N ALA A 116 -7.05 9.98 10.69
CA ALA A 116 -6.79 9.04 11.78
C ALA A 116 -5.54 9.41 12.58
N ILE A 117 -4.40 9.64 11.91
CA ILE A 117 -3.15 9.99 12.57
C ILE A 117 -3.28 11.35 13.27
N LYS A 118 -3.85 12.35 12.58
CA LYS A 118 -4.06 13.71 13.14
C LYS A 118 -4.97 13.68 14.38
N SER A 119 -6.05 12.91 14.33
CA SER A 119 -6.94 12.75 15.48
C SER A 119 -6.25 12.03 16.65
N TYR A 120 -5.47 10.99 16.36
CA TYR A 120 -4.75 10.22 17.40
C TYR A 120 -3.73 11.07 18.15
N ILE A 121 -2.89 11.84 17.44
CA ILE A 121 -1.86 12.68 18.08
C ILE A 121 -2.45 13.83 18.91
N ASN A 122 -3.74 14.11 18.74
CA ASN A 122 -4.50 15.09 19.52
C ASN A 122 -5.34 14.41 20.63
N SER A 123 -5.38 13.08 20.69
CA SER A 123 -6.01 12.30 21.75
C SER A 123 -5.04 12.07 22.92
N PRO A 124 -5.49 11.57 24.08
CA PRO A 124 -4.61 11.15 25.15
C PRO A 124 -3.63 10.07 24.68
N LEU A 125 -2.33 10.38 24.74
CA LEU A 125 -1.23 9.47 24.41
C LEU A 125 -0.64 8.86 25.68
N ARG A 126 -0.08 7.65 25.59
CA ARG A 126 0.72 7.10 26.71
C ARG A 126 2.03 7.86 26.85
N SER A 127 2.65 8.28 25.74
CA SER A 127 3.90 9.02 25.77
C SER A 127 4.04 9.98 24.57
N PRO A 128 4.78 11.10 24.71
CA PRO A 128 4.93 12.09 23.63
C PRO A 128 5.69 11.54 22.41
N GLU A 129 6.53 10.52 22.59
CA GLU A 129 7.30 9.88 21.53
C GLU A 129 6.40 9.25 20.45
N GLU A 130 5.18 8.86 20.80
CA GLU A 130 4.20 8.33 19.83
C GLU A 130 3.85 9.36 18.76
N LYS A 131 3.70 10.63 19.17
CA LYS A 131 3.48 11.75 18.25
C LYS A 131 4.69 11.96 17.35
N ASP A 132 5.89 11.96 17.92
CA ASP A 132 7.13 12.16 17.16
C ASP A 132 7.43 11.01 16.20
N ALA A 133 7.02 9.79 16.56
CA ALA A 133 7.09 8.63 15.67
C ALA A 133 6.16 8.80 14.46
N LEU A 134 4.95 9.30 14.65
CA LEU A 134 3.92 9.43 13.60
C LEU A 134 4.05 10.69 12.73
N ARG A 135 4.64 11.77 13.24
CA ARG A 135 4.78 13.05 12.52
C ARG A 135 5.40 12.95 11.12
N PRO A 136 6.49 12.20 10.89
CA PRO A 136 7.06 12.04 9.55
C PRO A 136 6.06 11.44 8.55
N THR A 137 5.33 10.40 8.98
CA THR A 137 4.32 9.74 8.14
C THR A 137 3.18 10.71 7.82
N LEU A 138 2.67 11.44 8.82
CA LEU A 138 1.63 12.45 8.63
C LEU A 138 2.07 13.54 7.63
N GLY A 139 3.29 14.05 7.75
CA GLY A 139 3.83 15.07 6.85
C GLY A 139 3.94 14.60 5.40
N ILE A 140 4.32 13.33 5.18
CA ILE A 140 4.39 12.74 3.83
C ILE A 140 2.98 12.60 3.23
N ILE A 141 2.00 12.12 4.01
CA ILE A 141 0.61 12.00 3.55
C ILE A 141 0.07 13.38 3.15
N GLN A 142 0.29 14.41 3.97
CA GLN A 142 -0.16 15.78 3.69
C GLN A 142 0.50 16.36 2.44
N SER A 143 1.80 16.11 2.27
CA SER A 143 2.54 16.49 1.06
C SER A 143 1.97 15.80 -0.18
N LEU A 144 1.76 14.47 -0.14
CA LEU A 144 1.14 13.71 -1.22
C LEU A 144 -0.24 14.26 -1.58
N ARG A 145 -1.11 14.46 -0.58
CA ARG A 145 -2.47 14.98 -0.81
C ARG A 145 -2.49 16.37 -1.44
N LYS A 146 -1.50 17.22 -1.11
CA LYS A 146 -1.41 18.59 -1.61
C LYS A 146 -0.76 18.68 -2.99
N ASN A 147 0.32 17.92 -3.20
CA ASN A 147 1.19 18.07 -4.36
C ASN A 147 0.89 17.06 -5.46
N CYS A 148 0.30 15.92 -5.13
CA CYS A 148 -0.15 14.92 -6.08
C CYS A 148 -1.65 15.10 -6.31
N SER A 149 -1.99 16.04 -7.19
CA SER A 149 -3.36 16.22 -7.69
C SER A 149 -3.72 15.05 -8.60
N LEU A 150 -4.03 13.91 -8.00
CA LEU A 150 -4.43 12.67 -8.69
C LEU A 150 -5.94 12.61 -8.98
N MET A 151 -6.69 13.62 -8.52
CA MET A 151 -8.14 13.71 -8.67
C MET A 151 -8.52 14.65 -9.83
N PRO A 152 -9.49 14.28 -10.68
CA PRO A 152 -10.26 15.25 -11.43
C PRO A 152 -10.93 16.23 -10.46
N ASN A 153 -10.90 17.53 -10.77
CA ASN A 153 -11.37 18.61 -9.91
C ASN A 153 -12.70 18.30 -9.17
N GLY A 154 -12.72 18.47 -7.83
CA GLY A 154 -13.97 18.76 -7.10
C GLY A 154 -14.46 17.78 -6.04
N VAL A 155 -13.74 16.71 -5.68
CA VAL A 155 -14.21 15.81 -4.60
C VAL A 155 -13.69 16.28 -3.24
N SER A 156 -14.59 16.75 -2.37
CA SER A 156 -14.28 17.03 -0.97
C SER A 156 -14.25 15.74 -0.16
N ASN A 157 -13.17 15.51 0.58
CA ASN A 157 -13.00 14.28 1.36
C ASN A 157 -13.77 14.39 2.69
N SER A 158 -14.93 13.75 2.79
CA SER A 158 -15.78 13.73 4.00
C SER A 158 -15.28 12.79 5.11
N SER A 159 -13.98 12.71 5.36
CA SER A 159 -13.40 11.74 6.32
C SER A 159 -13.16 12.29 7.74
N GLU A 160 -13.49 13.55 8.01
CA GLU A 160 -13.11 14.22 9.27
C GLU A 160 -14.02 13.86 10.45
N GLU A 161 -15.33 13.66 10.23
CA GLU A 161 -16.29 13.35 11.30
C GLU A 161 -16.06 11.95 11.90
N ASP A 162 -15.80 10.94 11.07
CA ASP A 162 -15.49 9.57 11.52
C ASP A 162 -14.20 9.49 12.35
N ALA A 163 -13.25 10.40 12.13
CA ALA A 163 -11.97 10.42 12.83
C ALA A 163 -12.08 11.03 14.24
N ALA A 164 -13.07 11.90 14.50
CA ALA A 164 -13.23 12.57 15.79
C ALA A 164 -13.68 11.61 16.90
N GLN A 165 -14.47 10.59 16.57
CA GLN A 165 -14.97 9.57 17.51
C GLN A 165 -14.08 8.33 17.58
N MET A 166 -12.90 8.39 16.96
CA MET A 166 -12.08 7.21 16.69
C MET A 166 -11.31 6.69 17.91
N TRP A 167 -11.09 7.55 18.90
CA TRP A 167 -10.20 7.30 20.06
C TRP A 167 -10.98 7.52 21.36
N GLY A 168 -10.79 6.62 22.32
CA GLY A 168 -11.39 6.71 23.66
C GLY A 168 -10.47 7.41 24.66
N SER A 169 -10.76 7.25 25.95
CA SER A 169 -9.92 7.75 27.04
C SER A 169 -8.76 6.82 27.41
N ASP A 170 -8.85 5.52 27.10
CA ASP A 170 -7.80 4.54 27.41
C ASP A 170 -6.66 4.60 26.41
N THR A 171 -5.49 5.02 26.89
CA THR A 171 -4.27 5.16 26.08
C THR A 171 -3.74 3.82 25.59
N PHE A 172 -3.97 2.72 26.31
CA PHE A 172 -3.56 1.38 25.87
C PHE A 172 -4.38 0.92 24.67
N SER A 173 -5.72 0.94 24.79
CA SER A 173 -6.63 0.56 23.70
C SER A 173 -6.45 1.43 22.46
N ASN A 174 -6.28 2.75 22.64
CA ASN A 174 -5.99 3.67 21.54
C ASN A 174 -4.70 3.29 20.81
N ARG A 175 -3.61 3.07 21.55
CA ARG A 175 -2.32 2.67 20.99
C ARG A 175 -2.41 1.33 20.28
N GLN A 176 -3.12 0.36 20.86
CA GLN A 176 -3.38 -0.93 20.22
C GLN A 176 -4.10 -0.77 18.88
N LYS A 177 -5.16 0.04 18.85
CA LYS A 177 -5.91 0.34 17.62
C LYS A 177 -5.04 1.07 16.58
N MET A 178 -4.25 2.05 17.00
CA MET A 178 -3.33 2.75 16.10
C MET A 178 -2.26 1.81 15.53
N CYS A 179 -1.66 0.94 16.36
CA CYS A 179 -0.72 -0.08 15.89
C CYS A 179 -1.34 -0.99 14.80
N LYS A 180 -2.57 -1.50 15.02
CA LYS A 180 -3.29 -2.32 14.04
C LYS A 180 -3.57 -1.54 12.73
N LYS A 181 -3.93 -0.27 12.83
CA LYS A 181 -4.17 0.60 11.67
C LYS A 181 -2.89 0.89 10.89
N MET A 182 -1.77 1.17 11.55
CA MET A 182 -0.50 1.40 10.84
C MET A 182 -0.01 0.14 10.12
N ARG A 183 -0.26 -1.06 10.68
CA ARG A 183 -0.01 -2.32 9.96
C ARG A 183 -0.90 -2.50 8.75
N GLY A 184 -2.20 -2.18 8.88
CA GLY A 184 -3.11 -2.17 7.74
C GLY A 184 -2.67 -1.16 6.68
N PHE A 185 -2.20 0.00 7.10
CA PHE A 185 -1.67 1.02 6.21
C PHE A 185 -0.40 0.57 5.50
N HIS A 186 0.46 -0.21 6.14
CA HIS A 186 1.63 -0.78 5.48
C HIS A 186 1.23 -1.65 4.28
N VAL A 187 0.24 -2.53 4.46
CA VAL A 187 -0.29 -3.33 3.35
C VAL A 187 -0.92 -2.46 2.27
N ARG A 188 -1.64 -1.40 2.67
CA ARG A 188 -2.24 -0.46 1.71
C ARG A 188 -1.18 0.32 0.93
N THR A 189 -0.12 0.79 1.57
CA THR A 189 0.98 1.52 0.90
C THR A 189 1.77 0.65 -0.07
N ILE A 190 1.89 -0.66 0.17
CA ILE A 190 2.40 -1.62 -0.82
C ILE A 190 1.48 -1.67 -2.04
N THR A 191 0.18 -1.77 -1.82
CA THR A 191 -0.84 -1.79 -2.90
C THR A 191 -0.78 -0.50 -3.72
N ILE A 192 -0.75 0.65 -3.05
CA ILE A 192 -0.62 1.97 -3.67
C ILE A 192 0.66 2.05 -4.52
N ASN A 193 1.81 1.66 -3.98
CA ASN A 193 3.08 1.70 -4.72
C ASN A 193 3.02 0.83 -5.99
N ARG A 194 2.46 -0.38 -5.90
CA ARG A 194 2.27 -1.24 -7.07
C ARG A 194 1.39 -0.58 -8.13
N ALA A 195 0.28 0.02 -7.71
CA ALA A 195 -0.65 0.71 -8.60
C ALA A 195 0.00 1.92 -9.30
N ILE A 196 0.71 2.77 -8.54
CA ILE A 196 1.42 3.94 -9.10
C ILE A 196 2.51 3.51 -10.09
N CYS A 197 3.24 2.43 -9.80
CA CYS A 197 4.21 1.86 -10.74
C CYS A 197 3.55 1.30 -12.01
N TYR A 198 2.42 0.61 -11.88
CA TYR A 198 1.65 0.08 -13.02
C TYR A 198 1.03 1.18 -13.89
N ILE A 199 0.58 2.27 -13.27
CA ILE A 199 0.11 3.46 -13.99
C ILE A 199 1.30 4.12 -14.72
N SER A 200 2.44 4.28 -14.04
CA SER A 200 3.65 4.88 -14.62
C SER A 200 4.24 4.06 -15.77
N SER A 201 4.12 2.73 -15.75
CA SER A 201 4.61 1.89 -16.85
C SER A 201 3.77 2.02 -18.14
N GLY A 202 2.55 2.59 -18.05
CA GLY A 202 1.61 2.67 -19.16
C GLY A 202 1.05 1.32 -19.61
N GLU A 203 1.31 0.23 -18.86
CA GLU A 203 0.91 -1.13 -19.24
C GLU A 203 -0.61 -1.29 -19.32
N HIS A 204 -1.35 -0.52 -18.52
CA HIS A 204 -2.81 -0.48 -18.53
C HIS A 204 -3.44 0.12 -19.81
N ARG A 205 -2.65 0.73 -20.69
CA ARG A 205 -3.11 1.35 -21.96
C ARG A 205 -2.91 0.45 -23.18
N LYS A 206 -2.28 -0.72 -22.99
CA LYS A 206 -1.99 -1.70 -24.03
C LYS A 206 -3.17 -2.65 -24.22
#